data_AF-A0A101GNP6-F1
#
_entry.id   AF-A0A101GNP6-F1
#
_cell.length_a   1.000
_cell.length_b   1.000
_cell.length_c   1.000
_cell.angle_alpha   90.00
_cell.angle_beta   90.00
_cell.angle_gamma   90.00
#
_symmetry.space_group_name_H-M   'P 1'
#
loop_
_entity.id
_entity.type
_entity.pdbx_description
1 polymer ?
#
loop_
_entity_poly.entity_id
_entity_poly.type
_entity_poly.pdbx_seq_one_letter_code
_entity_poly.pdbx_strand_id
1 'polypeptide(L)'
;IMAMRGHYNITGPGAVWSWQYGYPYCLDLTKKDIAYMNPGETSSVDLAMRDEVDAFINIGTDAGAHFPIDAVKHLRKHPWITIDPNINMASEISDLHIPVGIVGVEVPGIVYRMDNVPIQYRKVIDPPEGVISDEELFERIYRRLPEGVRAEE
;
A
#
# COMPACT_ATOMS: atom_id res chain seq x y z
N ILE A 1 -1.39 27.50 -8.92
CA ILE A 1 -1.77 26.94 -7.59
C ILE A 1 -1.03 25.62 -7.43
N MET A 2 -0.42 25.36 -6.27
CA MET A 2 0.32 24.12 -5.99
C MET A 2 -0.23 23.50 -4.71
N ALA A 3 -0.55 22.20 -4.74
CA ALA A 3 -1.07 21.49 -3.57
C ALA A 3 0.08 21.11 -2.62
N MET A 4 -0.08 21.36 -1.32
CA MET A 4 0.85 20.93 -0.27
C MET A 4 0.61 19.45 0.04
N ARG A 5 1.21 18.57 -0.77
CA ARG A 5 1.11 17.11 -0.61
C ARG A 5 1.87 16.65 0.64
N GLY A 6 1.28 15.71 1.39
CA GLY A 6 1.75 15.27 2.71
C GLY A 6 3.02 14.42 2.67
N HIS A 7 2.88 13.09 2.60
CA HIS A 7 4.04 12.19 2.63
C HIS A 7 5.00 12.41 1.46
N TYR A 8 6.28 12.16 1.72
CA TYR A 8 7.40 12.41 0.79
C TYR A 8 7.21 11.82 -0.62
N ASN A 9 6.46 10.72 -0.74
CA ASN A 9 6.15 10.07 -2.00
C ASN A 9 4.65 9.97 -2.32
N ILE A 10 3.76 10.73 -1.67
CA ILE A 10 2.31 10.57 -1.95
C ILE A 10 1.96 10.90 -3.42
N THR A 11 2.80 11.69 -4.10
CA THR A 11 2.70 11.93 -5.54
C THR A 11 3.03 10.70 -6.38
N GLY A 12 3.95 9.85 -5.92
CA GLY A 12 4.50 8.72 -6.67
C GLY A 12 3.45 7.70 -7.08
N PRO A 13 2.71 7.08 -6.13
CA PRO A 13 1.65 6.14 -6.45
C PRO A 13 0.62 6.73 -7.39
N GLY A 14 0.20 7.98 -7.16
CA GLY A 14 -0.74 8.64 -8.07
C GLY A 14 -0.20 8.79 -9.49
N ALA A 15 1.08 9.10 -9.68
CA ALA A 15 1.72 9.14 -10.99
C ALA A 15 1.79 7.75 -11.64
N VAL A 16 2.26 6.75 -10.90
CA VAL A 16 2.40 5.35 -11.34
C VAL A 16 1.04 4.78 -11.78
N TRP A 17 0.04 4.88 -10.91
CA TRP A 17 -1.31 4.41 -11.18
C TRP A 17 -1.95 5.13 -12.36
N SER A 18 -1.70 6.43 -12.51
CA SER A 18 -2.25 7.20 -13.65
C SER A 18 -1.71 6.69 -14.98
N TRP A 19 -0.42 6.37 -15.10
CA TRP A 19 0.11 5.83 -16.36
C TRP A 19 -0.22 4.34 -16.57
N GLN A 20 -0.40 3.57 -15.49
CA GLN A 20 -0.72 2.13 -15.59
C GLN A 20 -2.20 1.88 -15.89
N TYR A 21 -3.08 2.62 -15.23
CA TYR A 21 -4.53 2.34 -15.21
C TYR A 21 -5.38 3.53 -15.67
N GLY A 22 -4.79 4.70 -15.92
CA GLY A 22 -5.52 5.91 -16.30
C GLY A 22 -6.10 6.71 -15.13
N TYR A 23 -5.92 6.25 -13.87
CA TYR A 23 -6.50 6.88 -12.68
C TYR A 23 -5.50 7.01 -11.51
N PRO A 24 -5.59 8.07 -10.68
CA PRO A 24 -4.57 8.37 -9.68
C PRO A 24 -4.77 7.77 -8.28
N TYR A 25 -5.89 7.11 -7.95
CA TYR A 25 -6.18 6.45 -6.65
C TYR A 25 -7.56 5.76 -6.71
N CYS A 26 -8.01 5.11 -5.62
CA CYS A 26 -9.32 4.42 -5.53
C CYS A 26 -9.60 3.46 -6.70
N LEU A 27 -8.59 2.71 -7.11
CA LEU A 27 -8.66 1.77 -8.21
C LEU A 27 -9.40 0.48 -7.78
N ASP A 28 -10.41 0.09 -8.55
CA ASP A 28 -11.01 -1.24 -8.54
C ASP A 28 -10.56 -2.00 -9.79
N LEU A 29 -9.93 -3.15 -9.58
CA LEU A 29 -9.40 -4.04 -10.61
C LEU A 29 -10.17 -5.38 -10.69
N THR A 30 -11.31 -5.51 -10.01
CA THR A 30 -12.09 -6.75 -9.90
C THR A 30 -12.55 -7.28 -11.26
N LYS A 31 -12.80 -6.39 -12.23
CA LYS A 31 -13.21 -6.78 -13.60
C LYS A 31 -12.08 -7.35 -14.45
N LYS A 32 -10.83 -7.34 -13.97
CA LYS A 32 -9.59 -7.82 -14.61
C LYS A 32 -9.17 -7.07 -15.88
N ASP A 33 -10.08 -6.84 -16.82
CA ASP A 33 -9.80 -6.22 -18.12
C ASP A 33 -9.97 -4.69 -18.13
N ILE A 34 -10.72 -4.16 -17.17
CA ILE A 34 -11.06 -2.74 -17.07
C ILE A 34 -10.75 -2.25 -15.65
N ALA A 35 -9.92 -1.21 -15.54
CA ALA A 35 -9.76 -0.46 -14.31
C ALA A 35 -10.93 0.49 -14.11
N TYR A 36 -11.46 0.55 -12.89
CA TYR A 36 -12.54 1.45 -12.49
C TYR A 36 -12.09 2.34 -11.33
N MET A 37 -12.56 3.59 -11.30
CA MET A 37 -12.31 4.50 -10.19
C MET A 37 -13.55 5.30 -9.88
N ASN A 38 -14.01 5.25 -8.62
CA ASN A 38 -15.07 6.10 -8.12
C ASN A 38 -14.84 6.44 -6.64
N PRO A 39 -14.17 7.57 -6.33
CA PRO A 39 -14.00 8.01 -4.94
C PRO A 39 -15.37 8.29 -4.29
N GLY A 40 -15.64 7.71 -3.12
CA GLY A 40 -16.98 7.60 -2.52
C GLY A 40 -17.57 6.19 -2.62
N GLU A 41 -17.08 5.39 -3.57
CA GLU A 41 -17.43 3.98 -3.73
C GLU A 41 -16.20 3.09 -3.49
N THR A 42 -15.10 3.31 -4.22
CA THR A 42 -13.95 2.40 -4.26
C THR A 42 -12.77 2.84 -3.38
N SER A 43 -12.99 3.77 -2.43
CA SER A 43 -11.93 4.12 -1.47
C SER A 43 -11.86 3.11 -0.32
N SER A 44 -10.68 2.96 0.27
CA SER A 44 -10.47 2.02 1.38
C SER A 44 -11.40 2.30 2.57
N VAL A 45 -11.71 3.57 2.85
CA VAL A 45 -12.63 3.94 3.94
C VAL A 45 -14.07 3.67 3.54
N ASP A 46 -14.49 3.96 2.31
CA ASP A 46 -15.86 3.72 1.86
C ASP A 46 -16.18 2.21 1.88
N LEU A 47 -15.26 1.39 1.35
CA LEU A 47 -15.37 -0.08 1.37
C LEU A 47 -15.39 -0.63 2.81
N ALA A 48 -14.52 -0.10 3.69
CA ALA A 48 -14.50 -0.48 5.10
C ALA A 48 -15.82 -0.15 5.81
N MET A 49 -16.34 1.07 5.63
CA MET A 49 -17.58 1.50 6.27
C MET A 49 -18.82 0.70 5.82
N ARG A 50 -18.78 0.10 4.62
CA ARG A 50 -19.84 -0.78 4.10
C ARG A 50 -19.59 -2.27 4.35
N ASP A 51 -18.46 -2.63 4.96
CA ASP A 51 -18.06 -4.03 5.21
C ASP A 51 -18.01 -4.87 3.92
N GLU A 52 -17.54 -4.26 2.81
CA GLU A 52 -17.50 -4.84 1.46
C GLU A 52 -16.17 -5.53 1.13
N VAL A 53 -15.25 -5.63 2.09
CA VAL A 53 -13.95 -6.30 1.93
C VAL A 53 -13.91 -7.61 2.73
N ASP A 54 -13.10 -8.55 2.26
CA ASP A 54 -12.83 -9.83 2.91
C ASP A 54 -11.39 -9.95 3.42
N ALA A 55 -10.51 -9.01 3.06
CA ALA A 55 -9.15 -8.86 3.57
C ALA A 55 -8.67 -7.39 3.42
N PHE A 56 -7.70 -7.00 4.24
CA PHE A 56 -7.09 -5.66 4.19
C PHE A 56 -5.57 -5.73 4.26
N ILE A 57 -4.90 -5.09 3.30
CA ILE A 57 -3.44 -4.99 3.24
C ILE A 57 -3.04 -3.52 3.39
N ASN A 58 -2.37 -3.21 4.48
CA ASN A 58 -1.91 -1.89 4.87
C ASN A 58 -0.41 -1.75 4.58
N ILE A 59 -0.01 -0.84 3.68
CA ILE A 59 1.38 -0.74 3.18
C ILE A 59 1.91 0.68 3.42
N GLY A 60 2.99 0.81 4.18
CA GLY A 60 3.72 2.08 4.38
C GLY A 60 2.84 3.23 4.90
N THR A 61 1.81 2.89 5.67
CA THR A 61 0.85 3.82 6.28
C THR A 61 0.34 3.23 7.59
N ASP A 62 -0.23 4.06 8.46
CA ASP A 62 -0.81 3.62 9.73
C ASP A 62 -2.33 3.84 9.71
N ALA A 63 -3.07 2.94 9.06
CA ALA A 63 -4.52 3.02 9.02
C ALA A 63 -5.16 2.90 10.43
N GLY A 64 -4.52 2.18 11.36
CA GLY A 64 -5.00 2.05 12.74
C GLY A 64 -5.08 3.40 13.45
N ALA A 65 -4.07 4.25 13.27
CA ALA A 65 -4.04 5.58 13.88
C ALA A 65 -4.81 6.66 13.11
N HIS A 66 -4.96 6.52 11.79
CA HIS A 66 -5.40 7.63 10.92
C HIS A 66 -6.76 7.43 10.24
N PHE A 67 -7.35 6.22 10.27
CA PHE A 67 -8.70 6.02 9.75
C PHE A 67 -9.77 6.33 10.80
N PRO A 68 -11.02 6.62 10.38
CA PRO A 68 -12.15 6.66 11.30
C PRO A 68 -12.25 5.36 12.10
N ILE A 69 -12.52 5.47 13.41
CA ILE A 69 -12.57 4.33 14.34
C ILE A 69 -13.51 3.23 13.83
N ASP A 70 -14.68 3.60 13.28
CA ASP A 70 -15.65 2.62 12.80
C ASP A 70 -15.14 1.88 11.56
N ALA A 71 -14.43 2.54 10.65
CA ALA A 71 -13.78 1.87 9.51
C ALA A 71 -12.75 0.84 10.00
N VAL A 72 -11.92 1.20 10.99
CA VAL A 72 -10.95 0.28 11.60
C VAL A 72 -11.64 -0.92 12.23
N LYS A 73 -12.76 -0.73 12.94
CA LYS A 73 -13.56 -1.83 13.52
C LYS A 73 -14.10 -2.78 12.46
N HIS A 74 -14.53 -2.27 11.30
CA HIS A 74 -14.97 -3.12 10.19
C HIS A 74 -13.81 -3.91 9.59
N LEU A 75 -12.71 -3.22 9.24
CA LEU A 75 -11.52 -3.87 8.70
C LEU A 75 -10.97 -4.96 9.62
N ARG A 76 -10.97 -4.73 10.94
CA ARG A 76 -10.42 -5.68 11.91
C ARG A 76 -11.20 -7.00 12.03
N LYS A 77 -12.42 -7.09 11.50
CA LYS A 77 -13.19 -8.34 11.42
C LYS A 77 -12.58 -9.33 10.42
N HIS A 78 -11.80 -8.82 9.48
CA HIS A 78 -11.21 -9.57 8.36
C HIS A 78 -9.70 -9.70 8.54
N PRO A 79 -9.02 -10.62 7.80
CA PRO A 79 -7.58 -10.71 7.77
C PRO A 79 -6.94 -9.35 7.47
N TRP A 80 -6.12 -8.87 8.41
CA TRP A 80 -5.39 -7.62 8.29
C TRP A 80 -3.89 -7.91 8.22
N ILE A 81 -3.24 -7.50 7.13
CA ILE A 81 -1.79 -7.61 6.93
C ILE A 81 -1.20 -6.20 6.91
N THR A 82 -0.16 -5.94 7.70
CA THR A 82 0.60 -4.69 7.67
C THR A 82 2.01 -4.92 7.14
N ILE A 83 2.43 -4.16 6.13
CA ILE A 83 3.78 -4.12 5.58
C ILE A 83 4.35 -2.74 5.91
N ASP A 84 5.24 -2.68 6.89
CA ASP A 84 5.86 -1.43 7.36
C ASP A 84 7.19 -1.75 8.07
N PRO A 85 8.24 -0.92 7.91
CA PRO A 85 9.48 -1.10 8.66
C PRO A 85 9.31 -0.96 10.18
N ASN A 86 8.30 -0.20 10.63
CA ASN A 86 8.13 0.15 12.04
C ASN A 86 6.95 -0.58 12.67
N ILE A 87 7.02 -0.70 13.99
CA ILE A 87 5.85 -1.01 14.81
C ILE A 87 5.02 0.27 14.95
N ASN A 88 3.77 0.22 14.51
CA ASN A 88 2.79 1.31 14.53
C ASN A 88 1.39 0.78 14.94
N MET A 89 0.36 1.62 14.99
CA MET A 89 -0.95 1.16 15.47
C MET A 89 -1.57 0.11 14.55
N ALA A 90 -1.40 0.26 13.22
CA ALA A 90 -1.84 -0.74 12.25
C ALA A 90 -1.10 -2.07 12.37
N SER A 91 0.21 -2.09 12.66
CA SER A 91 0.95 -3.35 12.85
C SER A 91 0.53 -4.06 14.13
N GLU A 92 0.29 -3.31 15.21
CA GLU A 92 -0.13 -3.85 16.51
C GLU A 92 -1.49 -4.57 16.46
N ILE A 93 -2.41 -4.10 15.62
CA ILE A 93 -3.74 -4.70 15.49
C ILE A 93 -3.84 -5.70 14.32
N SER A 94 -2.85 -5.75 13.43
CA SER A 94 -2.82 -6.66 12.29
C SER A 94 -2.63 -8.12 12.70
N ASP A 95 -3.13 -9.06 11.89
CA ASP A 95 -2.92 -10.49 12.10
C ASP A 95 -1.51 -10.91 11.62
N LEU A 96 -0.91 -10.15 10.70
CA LEU A 96 0.47 -10.34 10.24
C LEU A 96 1.15 -8.99 9.99
N HIS A 97 2.29 -8.78 10.64
CA HIS A 97 3.21 -7.69 10.34
C HIS A 97 4.43 -8.22 9.60
N ILE A 98 4.71 -7.66 8.42
CA ILE A 98 5.88 -7.98 7.59
C ILE A 98 6.83 -6.76 7.58
N PRO A 99 7.96 -6.82 8.29
CA PRO A 99 8.96 -5.76 8.24
C PRO A 99 9.72 -5.78 6.92
N VAL A 100 9.93 -4.59 6.36
CA VAL A 100 10.66 -4.33 5.11
C VAL A 100 11.67 -3.23 5.31
N GLY A 101 12.63 -3.10 4.40
CA GLY A 101 13.70 -2.10 4.51
C GLY A 101 13.17 -0.67 4.39
N ILE A 102 13.77 0.26 5.13
CA ILE A 102 13.38 1.67 5.13
C ILE A 102 13.82 2.33 3.82
N VAL A 103 12.84 2.74 3.03
CA VAL A 103 13.03 3.48 1.78
C VAL A 103 13.73 4.81 2.03
N GLY A 104 14.81 5.08 1.29
CA GLY A 104 15.63 6.29 1.46
C GLY A 104 16.73 6.20 2.52
N VAL A 105 16.78 5.11 3.28
CA VAL A 105 17.81 4.85 4.29
C VAL A 105 18.55 3.55 3.98
N GLU A 106 17.81 2.47 3.79
CA GLU A 106 18.32 1.11 3.56
C GLU A 106 18.11 0.66 2.11
N VAL A 107 17.05 1.17 1.48
CA VAL A 107 16.63 0.81 0.12
C VAL A 107 16.68 2.06 -0.79
N PRO A 108 17.31 1.99 -1.98
CA PRO A 108 17.31 3.07 -2.96
C PRO A 108 16.01 3.09 -3.79
N GLY A 109 15.77 4.16 -4.56
CA GLY A 109 14.59 4.24 -5.42
C GLY A 109 14.27 5.66 -5.90
N ILE A 110 13.01 5.86 -6.30
CA ILE A 110 12.52 7.14 -6.86
C ILE A 110 11.29 7.59 -6.09
N VAL A 111 11.27 8.88 -5.75
CA VAL A 111 10.08 9.56 -5.22
C VAL A 111 9.66 10.72 -6.09
N TYR A 112 8.40 11.11 -5.99
CA TYR A 112 7.89 12.31 -6.62
C TYR A 112 7.60 13.36 -5.56
N ARG A 113 8.26 14.52 -5.68
CA ARG A 113 7.97 15.69 -4.84
C ARG A 113 6.57 16.23 -5.15
N MET A 114 6.07 17.14 -4.29
CA MET A 114 4.76 17.76 -4.43
C MET A 114 4.48 18.45 -5.78
N ASP A 115 5.52 18.85 -6.51
CA ASP A 115 5.48 19.46 -7.85
C ASP A 115 5.68 18.44 -9.00
N ASN A 116 5.56 17.14 -8.71
CA ASN A 116 5.76 16.02 -9.63
C ASN A 116 7.20 15.86 -10.16
N VAL A 117 8.19 16.52 -9.54
CA VAL A 117 9.60 16.31 -9.90
C VAL A 117 10.05 14.94 -9.35
N PRO A 118 10.52 14.01 -10.20
CA PRO A 118 11.08 12.75 -9.73
C PRO A 118 12.47 13.00 -9.14
N ILE A 119 12.71 12.47 -7.95
CA ILE A 119 13.97 12.55 -7.22
C ILE A 119 14.41 11.12 -6.94
N GLN A 120 15.55 10.72 -7.51
CA GLN A 120 16.19 9.47 -7.20
C GLN A 120 16.97 9.61 -5.88
N TYR A 121 16.68 8.74 -4.91
CA TYR A 121 17.43 8.65 -3.67
C TYR A 121 18.30 7.39 -3.66
N ARG A 122 19.34 7.45 -2.83
CA ARG A 122 20.29 6.36 -2.62
C ARG A 122 20.09 5.82 -1.22
N LYS A 123 20.42 4.54 -1.02
CA LYS A 123 20.59 4.03 0.34
C LYS A 123 21.79 4.68 1.01
N VAL A 124 21.72 4.83 2.32
CA VAL A 124 22.76 5.41 3.18
C VAL A 124 23.47 4.30 3.95
N ILE A 125 22.73 3.28 4.37
CA ILE A 125 23.23 2.09 5.07
C ILE A 125 22.64 0.83 4.44
N ASP A 126 23.17 -0.33 4.81
CA ASP A 126 22.58 -1.62 4.43
C ASP A 126 21.44 -1.98 5.41
N PRO A 127 20.38 -2.66 4.94
CA PRO A 127 19.32 -3.16 5.81
C PRO A 127 19.87 -4.23 6.79
N PRO A 128 19.21 -4.44 7.94
CA PRO A 128 19.52 -5.56 8.83
C PRO A 128 19.47 -6.90 8.10
N GLU A 129 20.23 -7.89 8.58
CA GLU A 129 20.27 -9.22 7.98
C GLU A 129 18.87 -9.85 7.90
N GLY A 130 18.50 -10.33 6.71
CA GLY A 130 17.20 -10.95 6.45
C GLY A 130 16.06 -9.98 6.11
N VAL A 131 16.25 -8.66 6.25
CA VAL A 131 15.27 -7.65 5.85
C VAL A 131 15.35 -7.40 4.34
N ILE A 132 14.21 -7.52 3.65
CA ILE A 132 14.10 -7.34 2.20
C ILE A 132 13.39 -6.01 1.86
N SER A 133 13.50 -5.55 0.62
CA SER A 133 12.75 -4.38 0.14
C SER A 133 11.27 -4.71 -0.09
N ASP A 134 10.42 -3.68 -0.14
CA ASP A 134 9.02 -3.80 -0.58
C ASP A 134 8.93 -4.49 -1.95
N GLU A 135 9.77 -4.08 -2.91
CA GLU A 135 9.80 -4.64 -4.26
C GLU A 135 10.11 -6.13 -4.26
N GLU A 136 11.12 -6.57 -3.49
CA GLU A 136 11.46 -7.98 -3.40
C GLU A 136 10.35 -8.79 -2.70
N LEU A 137 9.71 -8.22 -1.67
CA LEU A 137 8.56 -8.84 -1.02
C LEU A 137 7.41 -9.05 -2.02
N PHE A 138 7.01 -8.02 -2.75
CA PHE A 138 5.91 -8.10 -3.70
C PHE A 138 6.23 -9.02 -4.89
N GLU A 139 7.48 -9.06 -5.36
CA GLU A 139 7.92 -10.01 -6.39
C GLU A 139 7.80 -11.47 -5.90
N ARG A 140 8.18 -11.76 -4.64
CA ARG A 140 8.02 -13.08 -4.04
C ARG A 140 6.55 -13.47 -3.90
N ILE A 141 5.67 -12.53 -3.52
CA ILE A 141 4.23 -12.75 -3.42
C ILE A 141 3.65 -13.01 -4.82
N TYR A 142 4.00 -12.18 -5.81
CA TYR A 142 3.56 -12.30 -7.19
C TYR A 142 3.89 -13.67 -7.80
N ARG A 143 5.09 -14.20 -7.55
CA ARG A 143 5.49 -15.53 -8.04
C ARG A 143 4.68 -16.68 -7.44
N ARG A 144 4.12 -16.52 -6.24
CA ARG A 144 3.32 -17.54 -5.55
C ARG A 144 1.83 -17.45 -5.80
N LEU A 145 1.33 -16.28 -6.21
CA LEU A 145 -0.09 -16.06 -6.53
C LEU A 145 -0.70 -17.13 -7.46
N PRO A 146 -0.04 -17.57 -8.56
CA PRO A 146 -0.56 -18.62 -9.43
C PRO A 146 -0.76 -19.98 -8.75
N GLU A 147 -0.01 -20.27 -7.69
CA GLU A 147 -0.12 -21.53 -6.95
C GLU A 147 -1.41 -21.56 -6.12
N GLY A 148 -1.81 -20.41 -5.56
CA GLY A 148 -3.06 -20.25 -4.82
C GLY A 148 -4.30 -20.28 -5.71
N VAL A 149 -4.26 -19.57 -6.85
CA VAL A 149 -5.38 -19.53 -7.80
C VAL A 149 -5.68 -20.90 -8.41
N ARG A 150 -4.66 -21.73 -8.64
CA ARG A 150 -4.81 -23.09 -9.19
C ARG A 150 -5.23 -24.13 -8.15
N ALA A 151 -5.18 -23.82 -6.85
CA ALA A 151 -5.66 -24.69 -5.79
C ALA A 151 -7.17 -24.56 -5.54
N GLU A 152 -7.78 -23.49 -6.07
CA GLU A 152 -9.22 -23.20 -5.98
C GLU A 152 -10.02 -23.58 -7.24
N GLU A 153 -9.34 -24.06 -8.29
CA GLU A 153 -9.92 -24.69 -9.50
C GLU A 153 -9.93 -26.22 -9.39
#